data_AF-A0A2R6EJ25-F1
#
_entry.id   AF-A0A2R6EJ25-F1
#
_cell.length_a   1.000
_cell.length_b   1.000
_cell.length_c   1.000
_cell.angle_alpha   90.00
_cell.angle_beta   90.00
_cell.angle_gamma   90.00
#
_symmetry.space_group_name_H-M   'P 1'
#
loop_
_entity.id
_entity.type
_entity.pdbx_description
1 polymer ?
#
loop_
_entity_poly.entity_id
_entity_poly.type
_entity_poly.pdbx_seq_one_letter_code
_entity_poly.pdbx_strand_id
1 'polypeptide(L)' 'ELAPDEVNESEVEEHLVFPENPDLVIKTGAERLSDFMIWQSVYSELYFTDVNWRDFRERDYLRALLDYKNRQRRFGR' A
#
# COMPACT_ATOMS: atom_id res chain seq x y z
N GLU A 1 -28.47 4.26 12.31
CA GLU A 1 -27.74 5.51 11.99
C GLU A 1 -26.69 5.70 13.07
N LEU A 2 -25.46 6.04 12.68
CA LEU A 2 -24.37 6.32 13.60
C LEU A 2 -24.48 7.78 14.07
N ALA A 3 -24.32 8.04 15.36
CA ALA A 3 -24.24 9.43 15.83
C ALA A 3 -22.87 10.04 15.44
N PRO A 4 -22.79 11.37 15.20
CA PRO A 4 -21.52 12.00 14.83
C PRO A 4 -20.38 11.77 15.81
N ASP A 5 -20.68 11.69 17.10
CA ASP A 5 -19.70 11.49 18.18
C ASP A 5 -19.21 10.02 18.28
N GLU A 6 -19.84 9.10 17.56
CA GLU A 6 -19.47 7.68 17.51
C GLU A 6 -18.50 7.37 16.37
N VAL A 7 -18.34 8.29 15.41
CA VAL A 7 -17.44 8.11 14.25
C VAL A 7 -15.99 8.09 14.73
N ASN A 8 -15.33 6.96 14.48
CA ASN A 8 -13.92 6.73 14.83
C ASN A 8 -13.19 5.99 13.69
N GLU A 9 -11.89 5.71 13.89
CA GLU A 9 -11.06 5.03 12.88
C GLU A 9 -11.63 3.67 12.44
N SER A 10 -12.14 2.86 13.38
CA SER A 10 -12.73 1.55 13.07
C SER A 10 -13.99 1.68 12.23
N GLU A 11 -14.84 2.67 12.52
CA GLU A 11 -16.03 2.95 11.70
C GLU A 11 -15.66 3.33 10.27
N VAL A 12 -14.58 4.10 10.09
CA VAL A 12 -14.08 4.42 8.74
C VAL A 12 -13.62 3.16 8.04
N GLU A 13 -12.81 2.31 8.71
CA GLU A 13 -12.26 1.06 8.16
C GLU A 13 -13.34 0.08 7.72
N GLU A 14 -14.39 -0.09 8.52
CA GLU A 14 -15.52 -0.99 8.21
C GLU A 14 -16.31 -0.55 6.97
N HIS A 15 -16.25 0.74 6.63
CA HIS A 15 -16.97 1.32 5.48
C HIS A 15 -16.06 1.58 4.27
N LEU A 16 -14.78 1.17 4.31
CA LEU A 16 -13.90 1.24 3.15
C LEU A 16 -14.33 0.23 2.07
N VAL A 17 -14.15 0.62 0.80
CA VAL A 17 -14.37 -0.27 -0.35
C VAL A 17 -13.46 -1.49 -0.29
N PHE A 18 -12.25 -1.33 0.24
CA PHE A 18 -11.26 -2.39 0.42
C PHE A 18 -10.87 -2.47 1.90
N PRO A 19 -11.15 -3.58 2.59
CA PRO A 19 -10.85 -3.73 4.01
C PRO A 19 -9.41 -4.16 4.30
N GLU A 20 -8.67 -4.63 3.28
CA GLU A 20 -7.32 -5.18 3.48
C GLU A 20 -6.24 -4.11 3.44
N ASN A 21 -5.31 -4.20 4.40
CA ASN A 21 -4.13 -3.35 4.45
C ASN A 21 -2.97 -4.01 3.70
N PRO A 22 -2.48 -3.43 2.59
CA PRO A 22 -1.39 -4.03 1.85
C PRO A 22 -0.08 -3.91 2.63
N ASP A 23 0.73 -4.96 2.60
CA ASP A 23 2.09 -4.91 3.14
C ASP A 23 3.05 -4.14 2.22
N LEU A 24 2.83 -4.23 0.92
CA LEU A 24 3.69 -3.71 -0.15
C LEU A 24 2.82 -3.10 -1.25
N VAL A 25 3.11 -1.85 -1.61
CA VAL A 25 2.50 -1.18 -2.77
C VAL A 25 3.56 -0.98 -3.85
N ILE A 26 3.33 -1.58 -5.02
CA ILE A 26 4.20 -1.47 -6.19
C ILE A 26 3.64 -0.42 -7.15
N LYS A 27 4.40 0.66 -7.36
CA LYS A 27 4.06 1.74 -8.29
C LYS A 27 4.97 1.69 -9.51
N THR A 28 4.37 1.54 -10.68
CA THR A 28 5.05 1.51 -11.98
C THR A 28 4.97 2.85 -12.70
N GLY A 29 6.02 3.21 -13.44
CA GLY A 29 6.05 4.32 -14.40
C GLY A 29 6.00 5.74 -13.80
N ALA A 30 6.17 5.90 -12.49
CA ALA A 30 6.28 7.21 -11.83
C ALA A 30 6.82 7.08 -10.40
N GLU A 31 7.44 8.15 -9.88
CA GLU A 31 8.00 8.23 -8.51
C GLU A 31 7.01 8.80 -7.46
N ARG A 32 5.77 9.14 -7.85
CA ARG A 32 4.77 9.73 -6.93
C ARG A 32 3.67 8.74 -6.60
N LEU A 33 3.28 8.72 -5.33
CA LEU A 33 2.10 8.00 -4.86
C LEU A 33 0.85 8.56 -5.57
N SER A 34 0.03 7.67 -6.12
CA SER A 34 -1.30 8.02 -6.64
C SER A 34 -2.34 7.94 -5.53
N ASP A 35 -3.51 8.54 -5.73
CA ASP A 35 -4.70 8.40 -4.86
C ASP A 35 -5.25 6.96 -4.89
N PHE A 36 -4.49 6.02 -4.36
CA PHE A 36 -4.80 4.60 -4.31
C PHE A 36 -4.55 4.07 -2.90
N MET A 37 -5.61 3.55 -2.28
CA MET A 37 -5.55 2.93 -0.94
C MET A 37 -4.84 3.80 0.11
N ILE A 38 -5.14 5.11 0.14
CA ILE A 38 -4.43 6.08 1.02
C ILE A 38 -4.52 5.68 2.49
N TRP A 39 -5.73 5.33 2.97
CA TRP A 39 -5.93 4.91 4.36
C TRP A 39 -5.23 3.58 4.65
N GLN A 40 -5.41 2.60 3.78
CA GLN A 40 -4.89 1.26 3.97
C GLN A 40 -3.36 1.20 3.83
N SER A 41 -2.76 2.13 3.08
CA SER A 41 -1.33 2.13 2.78
C SER A 41 -0.44 2.93 3.73
N VAL A 42 -1.02 3.48 4.81
CA VAL A 42 -0.28 4.30 5.81
C VAL A 42 0.96 3.58 6.34
N TYR A 43 0.89 2.27 6.53
CA TYR A 43 1.99 1.45 7.04
C TYR A 43 2.60 0.51 5.99
N SER A 44 2.20 0.63 4.72
CA SER A 44 2.75 -0.18 3.65
C SER A 44 4.16 0.26 3.28
N GLU A 45 5.00 -0.71 2.90
CA GLU A 45 6.23 -0.42 2.20
C GLU A 45 5.91 0.00 0.77
N LEU A 46 6.56 1.08 0.30
CA LEU A 46 6.39 1.56 -1.08
C LEU A 46 7.58 1.11 -1.93
N TYR A 47 7.28 0.51 -3.08
CA TYR A 47 8.25 0.14 -4.10
C TYR A 47 7.93 0.84 -5.41
N PHE A 48 8.84 1.72 -5.85
CA PHE A 48 8.71 2.46 -7.11
C PHE A 48 9.62 1.85 -8.17
N THR A 49 9.11 1.76 -9.40
CA THR A 49 9.89 1.30 -10.55
C THR A 49 9.57 2.09 -11.80
N ASP A 50 10.59 2.37 -12.61
CA ASP A 50 10.46 3.05 -13.90
C ASP A 50 9.90 2.14 -14.99
N VAL A 51 9.74 0.84 -14.72
CA VAL A 51 9.14 -0.10 -15.66
C VAL A 51 7.70 0.33 -15.93
N ASN A 52 7.33 0.49 -17.20
CA ASN A 52 5.96 0.78 -17.59
C ASN A 52 5.06 -0.42 -17.24
N TRP A 53 3.85 -0.17 -16.74
CA TRP A 53 2.90 -1.25 -16.42
C TRP A 53 2.67 -2.24 -17.57
N ARG A 54 2.64 -1.77 -18.82
CA ARG A 54 2.46 -2.62 -20.00
C ARG A 54 3.62 -3.60 -20.22
N ASP A 55 4.81 -3.23 -19.75
CA ASP A 55 6.04 -4.00 -19.89
C ASP A 55 6.41 -4.74 -18.60
N PHE A 56 5.61 -4.61 -17.53
CA PHE A 56 5.87 -5.20 -16.23
C PHE A 56 5.73 -6.72 -16.30
N ARG A 57 6.77 -7.44 -15.87
CA ARG A 57 6.82 -8.91 -15.92
C ARG A 57 6.92 -9.53 -14.54
N GLU A 58 6.71 -10.83 -14.47
CA GLU A 58 6.88 -11.62 -13.25
C GLU A 58 8.25 -11.41 -12.59
N ARG A 59 9.33 -11.28 -13.38
CA ARG A 59 10.67 -10.97 -12.85
C ARG A 59 10.72 -9.65 -12.10
N ASP A 60 9.97 -8.64 -12.55
CA ASP A 60 9.93 -7.32 -11.90
C ASP A 60 9.13 -7.37 -10.60
N TYR A 61 8.04 -8.15 -10.58
CA TYR A 61 7.32 -8.48 -9.34
C TYR A 61 8.22 -9.21 -8.33
N LEU A 62 8.96 -10.24 -8.76
CA LEU A 62 9.88 -10.98 -7.90
C LEU A 62 11.01 -10.10 -7.36
N ARG A 63 11.49 -9.12 -8.14
CA ARG A 63 12.45 -8.11 -7.66
C ARG A 63 11.87 -7.24 -6.56
N ALA A 64 10.63 -6.77 -6.72
CA ALA A 64 9.94 -5.99 -5.70
C ALA A 64 9.74 -6.80 -4.40
N LEU A 65 9.37 -8.08 -4.51
CA LEU A 65 9.27 -8.98 -3.36
C LEU A 65 10.60 -9.24 -2.66
N LEU A 66 11.68 -9.46 -3.44
CA LEU A 66 13.01 -9.65 -2.87
C LEU A 66 13.50 -8.40 -2.14
N ASP A 67 13.25 -7.21 -2.70
CA ASP A 67 13.53 -5.94 -2.04
C ASP A 67 12.76 -5.83 -0.72
N TYR A 68 11.44 -6.01 -0.76
CA TYR A 68 10.57 -6.00 0.43
C TYR A 68 11.05 -6.97 1.52
N LYS A 69 11.46 -8.20 1.15
CA LYS A 69 12.00 -9.20 2.09
C LYS A 69 13.30 -8.75 2.74
N ASN A 70 14.16 -8.04 2.01
CA ASN A 70 15.49 -7.66 2.48
C ASN A 70 15.50 -6.36 3.29
N ARG A 71 14.40 -5.58 3.26
CA ARG A 71 14.29 -4.35 4.05
C ARG A 71 14.38 -4.66 5.54
N GLN A 72 15.26 -3.93 6.21
CA GLN A 72 15.39 -3.98 7.66
C GLN A 72 14.21 -3.24 8.27
N ARG A 73 13.17 -3.98 8.64
CA ARG A 73 12.02 -3.42 9.34
C ARG A 73 12.47 -2.89 10.68
N ARG A 74 12.46 -1.57 10.83
CA ARG A 74 12.46 -0.95 12.15
C ARG A 74 11.05 -1.11 12.67
N PHE A 75 10.78 -2.21 13.35
CA PHE A 75 9.58 -2.31 14.17
C PHE A 75 9.62 -1.11 15.13
N GLY A 76 8.77 -0.12 14.86
CA GLY A 76 8.41 0.86 15.86
C GLY A 76 7.88 0.10 17.07
N ARG A 77 8.29 0.52 18.26
CA ARG A 77 7.73 0.04 19.52
C ARG A 77 6.22 0.18 19.54
#